data_AF-A0A7C9GCC1-F1
#
_entry.id   AF-A0A7C9GCC1-F1
#
_cell.length_a   1.000
_cell.length_b   1.000
_cell.length_c   1.000
_cell.angle_alpha   90.00
_cell.angle_beta   90.00
_cell.angle_gamma   90.00
#
_symmetry.space_group_name_H-M   'P 1'
#
loop_
_entity.id
_entity.type
_entity.pdbx_description
1 polymer ?
#
loop_
_entity_poly.entity_id
_entity_poly.type
_entity_poly.pdbx_seq_one_letter_code
_entity_poly.pdbx_strand_id
1 'polypeptide(L)'
;MTRSPTSSSPRVRAPRPPNARPTGAPDPVPRRPPRSRRAGKAGVAALRAGAADQPVVILDHPQLGENIGFAARAMLNCGLVHLRIVKPRGGWPNDRATAAAAGATSVLEAARIANGLGAATADLTRLYATTARPRDMRKPVLTPRAAATEIIAAVAGGGRVGILFGRERTGLGNDDVSRADAIIEVPLNPEFPSLNLAQAVLLVAYEWRLAAMGKANPASRMGGRGGTPATQGEIAGLFAHLEGELDAVGFFWPEEKAPRMRRNLRTMFLRAGLTDQDVRTLRGVVKALAGGRKGRGSLGKSKSSGKGSRTKGRSGPGN
;
A
#
# COMPACT_ATOMS: atom_id res chain seq x y z
N MET A 1 -1.77 33.97 77.38
CA MET A 1 -2.78 32.93 77.14
C MET A 1 -2.17 31.87 76.22
N THR A 2 -1.27 31.02 76.73
CA THR A 2 -1.51 29.63 77.15
C THR A 2 -2.16 28.73 76.08
N ARG A 3 -1.35 27.93 75.36
CA ARG A 3 -1.20 26.48 75.58
C ARG A 3 -0.14 25.86 74.63
N SER A 4 0.73 25.07 75.25
CA SER A 4 1.70 24.13 74.68
C SER A 4 1.01 22.79 74.26
N PRO A 5 1.70 21.65 74.06
CA PRO A 5 2.51 21.25 72.89
C PRO A 5 2.15 19.82 72.39
N THR A 6 2.62 19.39 71.20
CA THR A 6 2.75 17.97 70.84
C THR A 6 3.98 17.80 69.92
N SER A 7 5.09 17.26 70.43
CA SER A 7 5.41 15.83 70.61
C SER A 7 5.81 15.12 69.32
N SER A 8 7.13 14.92 69.24
CA SER A 8 7.94 14.18 68.29
C SER A 8 7.84 12.65 68.44
N SER A 9 7.85 11.93 67.33
CA SER A 9 8.36 10.55 67.27
C SER A 9 8.87 10.20 65.87
N PRO A 10 10.10 9.68 65.73
CA PRO A 10 10.66 9.27 64.44
C PRO A 10 10.21 7.86 64.09
N ARG A 11 9.64 7.65 62.89
CA ARG A 11 9.34 6.31 62.39
C ARG A 11 10.61 5.61 61.93
N VAL A 12 10.97 4.56 62.67
CA VAL A 12 11.97 3.55 62.34
C VAL A 12 11.58 2.85 61.03
N ARG A 13 12.54 2.74 60.10
CA ARG A 13 12.39 2.12 58.79
C ARG A 13 12.69 0.62 58.90
N ALA A 14 11.69 -0.23 58.67
CA ALA A 14 11.87 -1.69 58.61
C ALA A 14 12.59 -2.13 57.31
N PRO A 15 13.40 -3.22 57.34
CA PRO A 15 14.17 -3.68 56.18
C PRO A 15 13.28 -4.37 55.14
N ARG A 16 13.63 -4.21 53.86
CA ARG A 16 12.98 -4.86 52.70
C ARG A 16 13.35 -6.36 52.64
N PRO A 17 12.42 -7.26 52.30
CA PRO A 17 12.74 -8.66 52.03
C PRO A 17 13.43 -8.85 50.67
N PRO A 18 14.22 -9.93 50.48
CA PRO A 18 14.99 -10.16 49.27
C PRO A 18 14.13 -10.58 48.07
N ASN A 19 14.59 -10.16 46.90
CA ASN A 19 13.95 -10.27 45.59
C ASN A 19 13.80 -11.75 45.15
N ALA A 20 12.56 -12.25 45.07
CA ALA A 20 12.27 -13.51 44.40
C ALA A 20 12.29 -13.32 42.87
N ARG A 21 13.15 -14.07 42.17
CA ARG A 21 13.18 -14.10 40.70
C ARG A 21 11.96 -14.84 40.16
N PRO A 22 11.23 -14.32 39.16
CA PRO A 22 10.33 -15.14 38.37
C PRO A 22 11.14 -15.92 37.32
N THR A 23 10.98 -17.24 37.33
CA THR A 23 11.45 -18.20 36.34
C THR A 23 10.57 -18.15 35.09
N GLY A 24 11.19 -18.24 33.91
CA GLY A 24 10.53 -18.63 32.66
C GLY A 24 10.04 -17.49 31.74
N ALA A 25 10.98 -16.77 31.10
CA ALA A 25 10.68 -16.03 29.88
C ALA A 25 10.90 -16.94 28.66
N PRO A 26 10.01 -16.95 27.64
CA PRO A 26 10.22 -17.75 26.43
C PRO A 26 11.38 -17.17 25.59
N ASP A 27 12.07 -18.07 24.88
CA ASP A 27 13.29 -17.78 24.11
C ASP A 27 13.17 -16.56 23.18
N PRO A 28 14.24 -15.74 23.04
CA PRO A 28 14.23 -14.62 22.13
C PRO A 28 14.19 -15.10 20.67
N VAL A 29 13.12 -14.73 19.98
CA VAL A 29 13.00 -14.87 18.51
C VAL A 29 14.23 -14.24 17.85
N PRO A 30 14.94 -14.93 16.93
CA PRO A 30 16.14 -14.39 16.31
C PRO A 30 15.82 -13.10 15.56
N ARG A 31 16.48 -12.01 15.96
CA ARG A 31 16.39 -10.70 15.31
C ARG A 31 16.80 -10.86 13.85
N ARG A 32 15.87 -10.62 12.92
CA ARG A 32 16.16 -10.47 11.49
C ARG A 32 17.31 -9.46 11.31
N PRO A 33 18.30 -9.74 10.46
CA PRO A 33 19.35 -8.77 10.18
C PRO A 33 18.73 -7.50 9.56
N PRO A 34 19.27 -6.30 9.85
CA PRO A 34 18.79 -5.07 9.25
C PRO A 34 18.93 -5.17 7.74
N ARG A 35 17.84 -4.88 7.00
CA ARG A 35 17.87 -4.75 5.55
C ARG A 35 18.99 -3.77 5.17
N SER A 36 19.92 -4.25 4.36
CA SER A 36 21.12 -3.53 3.93
C SER A 36 20.81 -2.13 3.42
N ARG A 37 21.36 -1.12 4.11
CA ARG A 37 21.64 0.22 3.56
C ARG A 37 22.61 0.06 2.39
N ARG A 38 22.11 -0.02 1.17
CA ARG A 38 22.95 0.18 -0.03
C ARG A 38 22.11 0.68 -1.22
N ALA A 39 21.51 1.85 -1.05
CA ALA A 39 21.31 2.75 -2.19
C ALA A 39 22.51 3.71 -2.25
N GLY A 40 23.70 3.17 -2.51
CA GLY A 40 24.95 3.94 -2.59
C GLY A 40 25.34 4.18 -4.04
N LYS A 41 25.56 5.44 -4.43
CA LYS A 41 26.15 5.99 -5.69
C LYS A 41 25.56 5.49 -7.04
N ALA A 42 25.34 4.20 -7.24
CA ALA A 42 24.73 3.61 -8.44
C ALA A 42 23.27 4.05 -8.65
N GLY A 43 22.51 4.27 -7.57
CA GLY A 43 21.15 4.80 -7.65
C GLY A 43 21.10 6.22 -8.23
N VAL A 44 22.01 7.10 -7.82
CA VAL A 44 22.06 8.50 -8.30
C VAL A 44 22.47 8.60 -9.77
N ALA A 45 23.32 7.70 -10.25
CA ALA A 45 23.69 7.61 -11.66
C ALA A 45 22.53 7.10 -12.55
N ALA A 46 21.78 6.09 -12.09
CA ALA A 46 20.58 5.61 -12.78
C ALA A 46 19.44 6.66 -12.78
N LEU A 47 19.30 7.45 -11.71
CA LEU A 47 18.38 8.58 -11.62
C LEU A 47 18.74 9.75 -12.58
N ARG A 48 20.02 9.85 -12.99
CA ARG A 48 20.48 10.81 -14.00
C ARG A 48 20.32 10.31 -15.43
N ALA A 49 20.28 8.99 -15.66
CA ALA A 49 20.11 8.42 -16.99
C ALA A 49 18.69 8.64 -17.57
N GLY A 50 17.68 8.79 -16.70
CA GLY A 50 16.31 9.19 -17.09
C GLY A 50 16.07 10.71 -17.05
N ALA A 51 17.13 11.54 -17.05
CA ALA A 51 17.03 12.97 -16.75
C ALA A 51 16.20 13.83 -17.72
N ALA A 52 15.87 13.27 -18.90
CA ALA A 52 15.00 13.90 -19.88
C ALA A 52 13.51 13.51 -19.70
N ASP A 53 13.22 12.44 -18.95
CA ASP A 53 11.90 11.78 -18.96
C ASP A 53 11.01 12.12 -17.76
N GLN A 54 11.41 13.09 -16.92
CA GLN A 54 10.67 13.48 -15.73
C GLN A 54 10.56 15.00 -15.57
N PRO A 55 9.44 15.50 -15.03
CA PRO A 55 9.33 16.90 -14.67
C PRO A 55 10.28 17.24 -13.52
N VAL A 56 10.68 18.51 -13.49
CA VAL A 56 11.47 19.09 -12.40
C VAL A 56 10.55 19.71 -11.36
N VAL A 57 10.64 19.27 -10.11
CA VAL A 57 9.96 19.91 -8.99
C VAL A 57 10.79 21.10 -8.53
N ILE A 58 10.18 22.29 -8.47
CA ILE A 58 10.82 23.54 -8.06
C ILE A 58 10.13 24.03 -6.78
N LEU A 59 10.89 24.12 -5.69
CA LEU A 59 10.42 24.73 -4.44
C LEU A 59 10.92 26.17 -4.39
N ASP A 60 10.02 27.13 -4.47
CA ASP A 60 10.33 28.55 -4.41
C ASP A 60 10.29 29.10 -2.99
N HIS A 61 11.46 29.57 -2.52
CA HIS A 61 11.66 30.14 -1.18
C HIS A 61 11.06 29.31 -0.03
N PRO A 62 11.27 27.98 0.05
CA PRO A 62 10.72 27.18 1.13
C PRO A 62 11.22 27.68 2.49
N GLN A 63 10.32 27.74 3.47
CA GLN A 63 10.60 28.34 4.78
C GLN A 63 11.19 27.33 5.76
N LEU A 64 10.71 26.08 5.75
CA LEU A 64 11.13 25.04 6.69
C LEU A 64 11.91 23.94 5.97
N GLY A 65 13.10 23.61 6.50
CA GLY A 65 13.90 22.50 5.99
C GLY A 65 13.15 21.17 6.04
N GLU A 66 12.37 20.96 7.09
CA GLU A 66 11.49 19.80 7.28
C GLU A 66 10.55 19.60 6.09
N ASN A 67 9.93 20.66 5.58
CA ASN A 67 9.03 20.58 4.42
C ASN A 67 9.78 20.23 3.13
N ILE A 68 11.03 20.70 2.97
CA ILE A 68 11.89 20.29 1.84
C ILE A 68 12.15 18.78 1.93
N GLY A 69 12.48 18.28 3.12
CA GLY A 69 12.68 16.84 3.35
C GLY A 69 11.43 16.02 3.08
N PHE A 70 10.27 16.45 3.60
CA PHE A 70 9.00 15.78 3.34
C PHE A 70 8.60 15.82 1.86
N ALA A 71 8.85 16.93 1.16
CA ALA A 71 8.64 17.03 -0.29
C ALA A 71 9.54 16.06 -1.06
N ALA A 72 10.84 15.99 -0.74
CA ALA A 72 11.76 15.04 -1.36
C ALA A 72 11.35 13.57 -1.12
N ARG A 73 10.84 13.26 0.08
CA ARG A 73 10.25 11.95 0.37
C ARG A 73 9.01 11.67 -0.49
N ALA A 74 8.11 12.63 -0.61
CA ALA A 74 6.92 12.52 -1.46
C ALA A 74 7.30 12.31 -2.93
N MET A 75 8.28 13.06 -3.44
CA MET A 75 8.83 12.89 -4.78
C MET A 75 9.34 11.47 -5.01
N LEU A 76 10.20 10.97 -4.11
CA LEU A 76 10.80 9.64 -4.28
C LEU A 76 9.76 8.51 -4.17
N ASN A 77 8.75 8.65 -3.29
CA ASN A 77 7.62 7.71 -3.21
C ASN A 77 6.88 7.60 -4.57
N CYS A 78 6.83 8.69 -5.32
CA CYS A 78 6.19 8.77 -6.63
C CYS A 78 7.18 8.57 -7.80
N GLY A 79 8.47 8.33 -7.53
CA GLY A 79 9.50 8.10 -8.53
C GLY A 79 10.10 9.36 -9.17
N LEU A 80 9.78 10.55 -8.66
CA LEU A 80 10.39 11.82 -9.07
C LEU A 80 11.69 12.09 -8.33
N VAL A 81 12.70 12.61 -9.02
CA VAL A 81 14.03 12.83 -8.43
C VAL A 81 14.70 14.16 -8.77
N HIS A 82 14.14 14.93 -9.70
CA HIS A 82 14.70 16.22 -10.07
C HIS A 82 14.13 17.33 -9.19
N LEU A 83 14.88 17.71 -8.17
CA LEU A 83 14.54 18.79 -7.25
C LEU A 83 15.38 20.04 -7.55
N ARG A 84 14.73 21.18 -7.68
CA ARG A 84 15.34 22.51 -7.65
C ARG A 84 14.79 23.28 -6.47
N ILE A 85 15.67 24.01 -5.79
CA ILE A 85 15.31 24.82 -4.62
C ILE A 85 15.78 26.24 -4.86
N VAL A 86 14.85 27.19 -4.86
CA VAL A 86 15.14 28.61 -5.02
C VAL A 86 15.25 29.23 -3.64
N LYS A 87 16.41 29.80 -3.31
CA LYS A 87 16.62 30.62 -2.09
C LYS A 87 15.94 30.04 -0.82
N PRO A 88 16.30 28.83 -0.35
CA PRO A 88 15.72 28.27 0.87
C PRO A 88 16.05 29.15 2.08
N ARG A 89 15.04 29.50 2.90
CA ARG A 89 15.24 30.44 4.01
C ARG A 89 16.18 29.91 5.08
N GLY A 90 16.13 28.60 5.36
CA GLY A 90 16.97 27.93 6.33
C GLY A 90 18.38 27.58 5.83
N GLY A 91 18.81 28.14 4.69
CA GLY A 91 20.08 27.79 4.06
C GLY A 91 20.12 26.40 3.43
N TRP A 92 21.23 26.08 2.78
CA TRP A 92 21.49 24.75 2.19
C TRP A 92 22.98 24.40 2.25
N PRO A 93 23.38 23.16 2.61
CA PRO A 93 22.52 22.02 3.01
C PRO A 93 21.81 22.25 4.35
N ASN A 94 20.80 21.43 4.66
CA ASN A 94 19.97 21.60 5.85
C ASN A 94 19.71 20.25 6.56
N ASP A 95 20.18 20.10 7.80
CA ASP A 95 20.08 18.84 8.56
C ASP A 95 18.64 18.42 8.85
N ARG A 96 17.74 19.39 9.04
CA ARG A 96 16.32 19.09 9.28
C ARG A 96 15.65 18.54 8.02
N ALA A 97 16.04 19.02 6.84
CA ALA A 97 15.60 18.44 5.57
C ALA A 97 16.08 17.00 5.42
N THR A 98 17.35 16.74 5.72
CA THR A 98 17.93 15.38 5.68
C THR A 98 17.21 14.42 6.63
N ALA A 99 16.94 14.86 7.86
CA ALA A 99 16.22 14.06 8.85
C ALA A 99 14.76 13.77 8.40
N ALA A 100 14.06 14.79 7.90
CA ALA A 100 12.66 14.67 7.45
C ALA A 100 12.50 13.81 6.17
N ALA A 101 13.53 13.74 5.33
CA ALA A 101 13.51 12.94 4.09
C ALA A 101 13.40 11.43 4.31
N ALA A 102 13.71 10.94 5.52
CA ALA A 102 13.49 9.54 5.95
C ALA A 102 13.94 8.49 4.91
N GLY A 103 15.15 8.64 4.37
CA GLY A 103 15.73 7.74 3.37
C GLY A 103 15.71 8.26 1.93
N ALA A 104 15.02 9.37 1.65
CA ALA A 104 15.05 10.05 0.35
C ALA A 104 16.22 11.05 0.20
N THR A 105 17.35 10.82 0.90
CA THR A 105 18.50 11.76 0.89
C THR A 105 19.11 11.92 -0.50
N SER A 106 19.04 10.88 -1.34
CA SER A 106 19.52 10.94 -2.73
C SER A 106 18.87 12.05 -3.56
N VAL A 107 17.60 12.39 -3.31
CA VAL A 107 16.93 13.52 -3.98
C VAL A 107 17.48 14.85 -3.49
N LEU A 108 17.77 14.97 -2.19
CA LEU A 108 18.36 16.18 -1.61
C LEU A 108 19.82 16.37 -2.03
N GLU A 109 20.61 15.31 -2.06
CA GLU A 109 22.01 15.31 -2.52
C GLU A 109 22.12 15.70 -4.00
N ALA A 110 21.13 15.32 -4.81
CA ALA A 110 21.04 15.70 -6.22
C ALA A 110 20.33 17.04 -6.46
N ALA A 111 19.79 17.68 -5.43
CA ALA A 111 19.01 18.90 -5.57
C ALA A 111 19.88 20.07 -6.06
N ARG A 112 19.38 20.82 -7.04
CA ARG A 112 20.05 22.03 -7.54
C ARG A 112 19.54 23.27 -6.80
N ILE A 113 20.45 24.01 -6.18
CA ILE A 113 20.12 25.30 -5.56
C ILE A 113 20.24 26.41 -6.60
N ALA A 114 19.24 27.28 -6.65
CA ALA A 114 19.17 28.40 -7.57
C ALA A 114 19.05 29.73 -6.82
N ASN A 115 19.74 30.75 -7.34
CA ASN A 115 19.74 32.11 -6.79
C ASN A 115 18.47 32.91 -7.13
N GLY A 116 17.56 32.34 -7.91
CA GLY A 116 16.31 32.96 -8.31
C GLY A 116 15.52 32.07 -9.25
N LEU A 117 14.25 32.41 -9.44
CA LEU A 117 13.34 31.61 -10.25
C LEU A 117 13.81 31.54 -11.72
N GLY A 118 14.30 32.63 -12.30
CA GLY A 118 14.84 32.64 -13.67
C GLY A 118 15.97 31.62 -13.88
N ALA A 119 16.90 31.49 -12.94
CA ALA A 119 17.96 30.48 -13.02
C ALA A 119 17.43 29.05 -12.81
N ALA A 120 16.37 28.90 -12.02
CA ALA A 120 15.71 27.63 -11.79
C ALA A 120 14.80 27.18 -12.94
N THR A 121 14.46 28.06 -13.88
CA THR A 121 13.56 27.77 -15.01
C THR A 121 14.20 27.95 -16.38
N ALA A 122 15.45 28.40 -16.46
CA ALA A 122 16.11 28.83 -17.70
C ALA A 122 16.12 27.79 -18.83
N ASP A 123 16.15 26.51 -18.48
CA ASP A 123 16.24 25.38 -19.41
C ASP A 123 14.88 24.65 -19.58
N LEU A 124 13.80 25.19 -19.01
CA LEU A 124 12.48 24.60 -19.11
C LEU A 124 11.75 25.17 -20.33
N THR A 125 11.10 24.29 -21.08
CA THR A 125 10.22 24.64 -22.19
C THR A 125 8.76 24.81 -21.75
N ARG A 126 8.41 24.29 -20.57
CA ARG A 126 7.11 24.50 -19.93
C ARG A 126 7.23 24.62 -18.41
N LEU A 127 6.44 25.49 -17.82
CA LEU A 127 6.37 25.72 -16.38
C LEU A 127 4.92 25.73 -15.91
N TYR A 128 4.62 24.95 -14.87
CA TYR A 128 3.31 24.90 -14.24
C TYR A 128 3.39 25.49 -12.83
N ALA A 129 2.50 26.41 -12.46
CA ALA A 129 2.45 27.01 -11.13
C ALA A 129 1.34 26.40 -10.27
N THR A 130 1.65 25.94 -9.06
CA THR A 130 0.64 25.38 -8.15
C THR A 130 0.07 26.46 -7.23
N THR A 131 -1.25 26.67 -7.25
CA THR A 131 -1.93 27.60 -6.35
C THR A 131 -3.31 27.04 -5.99
N ALA A 132 -3.73 27.28 -4.75
CA ALA A 132 -5.08 26.96 -4.28
C ALA A 132 -6.00 28.20 -4.26
N ARG A 133 -5.47 29.36 -4.67
CA ARG A 133 -6.22 30.62 -4.74
C ARG A 133 -6.52 30.95 -6.19
N PRO A 134 -7.76 31.34 -6.51
CA PRO A 134 -8.08 31.99 -7.77
C PRO A 134 -7.15 33.19 -7.97
N ARG A 135 -6.66 33.36 -9.19
CA ARG A 135 -5.84 34.51 -9.57
C ARG A 135 -6.52 35.22 -10.72
N ASP A 136 -6.50 36.55 -10.67
CA ASP A 136 -6.98 37.39 -11.77
C ASP A 136 -5.93 37.46 -12.88
N MET A 137 -5.68 36.30 -13.50
CA MET A 137 -4.72 36.12 -14.57
C MET A 137 -5.31 35.17 -15.60
N ARG A 138 -5.33 35.60 -16.87
CA ARG A 138 -5.84 34.77 -17.97
C ARG A 138 -4.81 33.69 -18.32
N LYS A 139 -4.86 32.57 -17.61
CA LYS A 139 -4.06 31.35 -17.86
C LYS A 139 -4.95 30.10 -17.76
N PRO A 140 -4.60 29.01 -18.48
CA PRO A 140 -5.26 27.73 -18.27
C PRO A 140 -5.13 27.28 -16.81
N VAL A 141 -6.23 26.81 -16.23
CA VAL A 141 -6.26 26.21 -14.88
C VAL A 141 -6.55 24.72 -15.04
N LEU A 142 -5.65 23.90 -14.53
CA LEU A 142 -5.68 22.45 -14.67
C LEU A 142 -5.79 21.79 -13.30
N THR A 143 -6.54 20.70 -13.23
CA THR A 143 -6.43 19.78 -12.09
C THR A 143 -5.07 19.07 -12.14
N PRO A 144 -4.57 18.52 -11.01
CA PRO A 144 -3.31 17.75 -11.02
C PRO A 144 -3.32 16.59 -12.01
N ARG A 145 -4.48 15.95 -12.23
CA ARG A 145 -4.66 14.87 -13.21
C ARG A 145 -4.52 15.35 -14.66
N ALA A 146 -5.15 16.48 -14.99
CA ALA A 146 -5.04 17.06 -16.32
C ALA A 146 -3.60 17.52 -16.60
N ALA A 147 -2.99 18.21 -15.63
CA ALA A 147 -1.59 18.63 -15.72
C ALA A 147 -0.64 17.44 -15.86
N ALA A 148 -0.85 16.35 -15.12
CA ALA A 148 -0.05 15.13 -15.25
C ALA A 148 -0.04 14.57 -16.69
N THR A 149 -1.20 14.55 -17.34
CA THR A 149 -1.33 14.12 -18.74
C THR A 149 -0.54 15.03 -19.68
N GLU A 150 -0.68 16.35 -19.53
CA GLU A 150 0.08 17.31 -20.35
C GLU A 150 1.58 17.23 -20.13
N ILE A 151 2.01 17.09 -18.87
CA ILE A 151 3.42 16.98 -18.49
C ILE A 151 4.03 15.75 -19.16
N ILE A 152 3.37 14.59 -19.11
CA ILE A 152 3.83 13.35 -19.76
C ILE A 152 3.95 13.56 -21.27
N ALA A 153 2.95 14.17 -21.91
CA ALA A 153 2.99 14.44 -23.34
C ALA A 153 4.11 15.41 -23.74
N ALA A 154 4.30 16.49 -22.98
CA ALA A 154 5.35 17.48 -23.23
C ALA A 154 6.75 16.88 -23.07
N VAL A 155 6.95 16.06 -22.04
CA VAL A 155 8.21 15.32 -21.82
C VAL A 155 8.47 14.31 -22.93
N ALA A 156 7.45 13.53 -23.33
CA ALA A 156 7.57 12.58 -24.44
C ALA A 156 7.90 13.25 -25.78
N GLY A 157 7.49 14.52 -25.96
CA GLY A 157 7.87 15.38 -27.08
C GLY A 157 9.28 15.99 -26.99
N GLY A 158 10.09 15.59 -25.99
CA GLY A 158 11.44 16.12 -25.76
C GLY A 158 11.48 17.46 -25.01
N GLY A 159 10.34 17.97 -24.54
CA GLY A 159 10.25 19.20 -23.77
C GLY A 159 10.73 19.00 -22.33
N ARG A 160 11.34 20.04 -21.74
CA ARG A 160 11.74 20.02 -20.34
C ARG A 160 10.72 20.77 -19.48
N VAL A 161 10.08 20.06 -18.57
CA VAL A 161 8.93 20.59 -17.82
C VAL A 161 9.29 20.85 -16.36
N GLY A 162 8.82 21.96 -15.81
CA GLY A 162 8.91 22.25 -14.37
C GLY A 162 7.56 22.44 -13.71
N ILE A 163 7.49 22.09 -12.42
CA ILE A 163 6.33 22.28 -11.56
C ILE A 163 6.77 23.12 -10.36
N LEU A 164 6.19 24.31 -10.25
CA LEU A 164 6.56 25.33 -9.30
C LEU A 164 5.63 25.33 -8.10
N PHE A 165 6.20 25.17 -6.91
CA PHE A 165 5.52 25.25 -5.62
C PHE A 165 6.05 26.42 -4.82
N GLY A 166 5.13 27.21 -4.24
CA GLY A 166 5.48 28.41 -3.50
C GLY A 166 5.73 28.19 -2.01
N ARG A 167 5.89 29.31 -1.31
CA ARG A 167 6.09 29.39 0.14
C ARG A 167 4.89 28.82 0.90
N GLU A 168 5.14 28.21 2.05
CA GLU A 168 4.11 27.55 2.86
C GLU A 168 2.93 28.44 3.25
N ARG A 169 3.20 29.71 3.61
CA ARG A 169 2.16 30.64 4.10
C ARG A 169 1.56 31.50 3.00
N THR A 170 2.41 31.99 2.10
CA THR A 170 2.01 33.00 1.11
C THR A 170 1.78 32.40 -0.27
N GLY A 171 2.15 31.14 -0.49
CA GLY A 171 2.16 30.53 -1.82
C GLY A 171 3.11 31.26 -2.77
N LEU A 172 2.79 31.18 -4.06
CA LEU A 172 3.46 31.90 -5.14
C LEU A 172 2.97 33.35 -5.23
N GLY A 173 3.88 34.27 -5.53
CA GLY A 173 3.54 35.65 -5.88
C GLY A 173 2.94 35.73 -7.28
N ASN A 174 2.32 36.88 -7.61
CA ASN A 174 1.78 37.10 -8.97
C ASN A 174 2.89 37.05 -10.03
N ASP A 175 4.08 37.56 -9.72
CA ASP A 175 5.24 37.52 -10.63
C ASP A 175 5.81 36.12 -10.85
N ASP A 176 5.59 35.20 -9.91
CA ASP A 176 5.99 33.80 -10.05
C ASP A 176 4.99 33.05 -10.92
N VAL A 177 3.69 33.28 -10.67
CA VAL A 177 2.59 32.69 -11.46
C VAL A 177 2.58 33.22 -12.88
N SER A 178 2.93 34.48 -13.10
CA SER A 178 2.95 35.11 -14.44
C SER A 178 3.88 34.40 -15.42
N ARG A 179 4.98 33.82 -14.91
CA ARG A 179 5.99 33.09 -15.67
C ARG A 179 5.54 31.68 -16.09
N ALA A 180 4.52 31.12 -15.45
CA ALA A 180 4.05 29.78 -15.74
C ALA A 180 3.11 29.76 -16.96
N ASP A 181 3.15 28.71 -17.76
CA ASP A 181 2.26 28.50 -18.90
C ASP A 181 0.82 28.19 -18.45
N ALA A 182 0.69 27.44 -17.35
CA ALA A 182 -0.59 27.05 -16.77
C ALA A 182 -0.53 26.99 -15.25
N ILE A 183 -1.70 27.05 -14.64
CA ILE A 183 -1.91 26.88 -13.20
C ILE A 183 -2.35 25.45 -12.93
N ILE A 184 -1.80 24.84 -11.89
CA ILE A 184 -2.32 23.61 -11.29
C ILE A 184 -3.08 23.99 -10.03
N GLU A 185 -4.38 23.73 -10.04
CA GLU A 185 -5.26 23.93 -8.89
C GLU A 185 -5.77 22.57 -8.40
N VAL A 186 -5.44 22.25 -7.15
CA VAL A 186 -5.95 21.04 -6.50
C VAL A 186 -7.40 21.30 -6.06
N PRO A 187 -8.40 20.51 -6.49
CA PRO A 187 -9.77 20.69 -6.04
C PRO A 187 -9.88 20.26 -4.57
N LEU A 188 -9.99 21.26 -3.69
CA LEU A 188 -10.07 21.09 -2.23
C LEU A 188 -11.37 21.71 -1.70
N ASN A 189 -11.61 21.57 -0.39
CA ASN A 189 -12.68 22.30 0.27
C ASN A 189 -12.47 23.82 0.07
N PRO A 190 -13.41 24.54 -0.57
CA PRO A 190 -13.29 25.99 -0.78
C PRO A 190 -13.16 26.79 0.52
N GLU A 191 -13.67 26.28 1.64
CA GLU A 191 -13.56 26.95 2.95
C GLU A 191 -12.18 26.78 3.60
N PHE A 192 -11.41 25.76 3.19
CA PHE A 192 -10.07 25.52 3.70
C PHE A 192 -9.14 24.90 2.65
N PRO A 193 -8.79 25.64 1.58
CA PRO A 193 -8.04 25.09 0.45
C PRO A 193 -6.51 25.08 0.69
N SER A 194 -6.07 25.20 1.94
CA SER A 194 -4.64 25.30 2.27
C SER A 194 -4.03 23.92 2.50
N LEU A 195 -3.00 23.58 1.71
CA LEU A 195 -2.19 22.38 1.90
C LEU A 195 -0.82 22.71 2.45
N ASN A 196 -0.27 21.81 3.27
CA ASN A 196 1.16 21.84 3.52
C ASN A 196 1.93 21.63 2.20
N LEU A 197 3.10 22.28 2.06
CA LEU A 197 3.93 22.21 0.86
C LEU A 197 4.20 20.77 0.40
N ALA A 198 4.59 19.88 1.31
CA ALA A 198 4.87 18.49 0.97
C ALA A 198 3.61 17.70 0.58
N GLN A 199 2.43 18.07 1.10
CA GLN A 199 1.16 17.46 0.68
C GLN A 199 0.79 17.89 -0.74
N ALA A 200 0.98 19.17 -1.08
CA ALA A 200 0.76 19.65 -2.44
C ALA A 200 1.70 18.94 -3.43
N VAL A 201 3.00 18.81 -3.10
CA VAL A 201 3.96 18.04 -3.89
C VAL A 201 3.52 16.58 -4.03
N LEU A 202 3.07 15.95 -2.95
CA LEU A 202 2.61 14.56 -2.98
C LEU A 202 1.43 14.35 -3.93
N LEU A 203 0.40 15.21 -3.89
CA LEU A 203 -0.78 15.05 -4.75
C LEU A 203 -0.43 15.18 -6.22
N VAL A 204 0.39 16.18 -6.58
CA VAL A 204 0.83 16.39 -7.96
C VAL A 204 1.75 15.26 -8.43
N ALA A 205 2.71 14.85 -7.59
CA ALA A 205 3.62 13.76 -7.89
C ALA A 205 2.88 12.41 -8.03
N TYR A 206 1.85 12.19 -7.23
CA TYR A 206 1.01 10.99 -7.29
C TYR A 206 0.22 10.91 -8.60
N GLU A 207 -0.46 11.99 -8.99
CA GLU A 207 -1.19 12.01 -10.28
C GLU A 207 -0.23 11.88 -11.47
N TRP A 208 0.96 12.49 -11.40
CA TRP A 208 2.03 12.23 -12.38
C TRP A 208 2.42 10.75 -12.43
N ARG A 209 2.63 10.11 -11.28
CA ARG A 209 2.99 8.68 -11.20
C ARG A 209 1.90 7.79 -11.78
N LEU A 210 0.62 8.09 -11.52
CA LEU A 210 -0.50 7.37 -12.12
C LEU A 210 -0.48 7.49 -13.65
N ALA A 211 -0.32 8.72 -14.18
CA ALA A 211 -0.24 8.96 -15.61
C ALA A 211 0.97 8.25 -16.24
N ALA A 212 2.14 8.31 -15.60
CA ALA A 212 3.37 7.65 -16.05
C ALA A 212 3.26 6.12 -16.07
N MET A 213 2.48 5.51 -15.16
CA MET A 213 2.22 4.06 -15.19
C MET A 213 1.24 3.66 -16.30
N GLY A 214 0.38 4.57 -16.75
CA GLY A 214 -0.60 4.31 -17.80
C GLY A 214 -1.39 3.01 -17.56
N LYS A 215 -1.44 2.14 -18.58
CA LYS A 215 -2.15 0.84 -18.52
C LYS A 215 -1.50 -0.18 -17.56
N ALA A 216 -0.27 0.04 -17.09
CA ALA A 216 0.40 -0.87 -16.16
C ALA A 216 -0.13 -0.74 -14.71
N ASN A 217 -0.96 0.27 -14.42
CA ASN A 217 -1.66 0.40 -13.16
C ASN A 217 -3.14 0.02 -13.29
N PRO A 218 -3.51 -1.28 -13.15
CA PRO A 218 -4.90 -1.70 -13.21
C PRO A 218 -5.72 -1.06 -12.09
N ALA A 219 -6.95 -0.64 -12.42
CA ALA A 219 -7.88 0.03 -11.51
C ALA A 219 -8.30 -0.85 -10.31
N SER A 220 -8.21 -2.17 -10.46
CA SER A 220 -8.36 -3.13 -9.38
C SER A 220 -7.30 -4.22 -9.51
N ARG A 221 -6.76 -4.66 -8.37
CA ARG A 221 -5.93 -5.86 -8.27
C ARG A 221 -6.59 -6.75 -7.23
N MET A 222 -6.89 -7.99 -7.60
CA MET A 222 -7.28 -9.00 -6.61
C MET A 222 -6.01 -9.41 -5.84
N GLY A 223 -6.00 -9.22 -4.52
CA GLY A 223 -4.89 -9.63 -3.66
C GLY A 223 -4.92 -11.13 -3.39
N GLY A 224 -3.77 -11.80 -3.46
CA GLY A 224 -3.63 -13.24 -3.20
C GLY A 224 -2.72 -13.94 -4.22
N ARG A 225 -2.25 -15.17 -3.94
CA ARG A 225 -1.67 -16.03 -4.97
C ARG A 225 -2.80 -16.43 -5.91
N GLY A 226 -2.91 -15.74 -7.04
CA GLY A 226 -3.99 -15.93 -8.00
C GLY A 226 -4.10 -17.38 -8.45
N GLY A 227 -5.29 -17.96 -8.29
CA GLY A 227 -5.71 -19.08 -9.12
C GLY A 227 -5.98 -18.58 -10.54
N THR A 228 -5.81 -19.45 -11.53
CA THR A 228 -6.17 -19.11 -12.91
C THR A 228 -7.70 -19.06 -12.97
N PRO A 229 -8.32 -18.12 -13.70
CA PRO A 229 -9.77 -18.16 -13.91
C PRO A 229 -10.19 -19.56 -14.34
N ALA A 230 -11.22 -20.12 -13.69
CA ALA A 230 -11.69 -21.45 -14.04
C ALA A 230 -12.16 -21.47 -15.50
N THR A 231 -11.77 -22.49 -16.23
CA THR A 231 -12.25 -22.70 -17.60
C THR A 231 -13.74 -22.98 -17.60
N GLN A 232 -14.41 -22.73 -18.73
CA GLN A 232 -15.83 -23.07 -18.90
C GLN A 232 -16.08 -24.57 -18.65
N GLY A 233 -15.12 -25.44 -18.99
CA GLY A 233 -15.21 -26.88 -18.71
C GLY A 233 -15.16 -27.22 -17.22
N GLU A 234 -14.28 -26.57 -16.45
CA GLU A 234 -14.19 -26.76 -14.99
C GLU A 234 -15.47 -26.31 -14.29
N ILE A 235 -16.01 -25.15 -14.68
CA ILE A 235 -17.27 -24.61 -14.18
C ILE A 235 -18.45 -25.51 -14.57
N ALA A 236 -18.54 -25.94 -15.83
CA ALA A 236 -19.61 -26.83 -16.29
C ALA A 236 -19.60 -28.15 -15.52
N GLY A 237 -18.42 -28.72 -15.26
CA GLY A 237 -18.34 -29.94 -14.48
C GLY A 237 -18.62 -29.72 -12.98
N LEU A 238 -18.35 -28.54 -12.42
CA LEU A 238 -18.80 -28.19 -11.06
C LEU A 238 -20.32 -28.21 -11.01
N PHE A 239 -20.99 -27.60 -11.99
CA PHE A 239 -22.44 -27.61 -12.08
C PHE A 239 -23.00 -29.02 -12.28
N ALA A 240 -22.42 -29.84 -13.15
CA ALA A 240 -22.85 -31.23 -13.32
C ALA A 240 -22.78 -32.02 -12.00
N HIS A 241 -21.68 -31.87 -11.25
CA HIS A 241 -21.53 -32.52 -9.95
C HIS A 241 -22.51 -31.99 -8.90
N LEU A 242 -22.58 -30.67 -8.71
CA LEU A 242 -23.46 -30.05 -7.73
C LEU A 242 -24.93 -30.35 -8.02
N GLU A 243 -25.35 -30.19 -9.27
CA GLU A 243 -26.73 -30.42 -9.68
C GLU A 243 -27.13 -31.90 -9.56
N GLY A 244 -26.24 -32.84 -9.91
CA GLY A 244 -26.50 -34.26 -9.74
C GLY A 244 -26.70 -34.66 -8.27
N GLU A 245 -25.89 -34.12 -7.35
CA GLU A 245 -26.06 -34.37 -5.91
C GLU A 245 -27.34 -33.72 -5.37
N LEU A 246 -27.70 -32.52 -5.84
CA LEU A 246 -28.94 -31.84 -5.45
C LEU A 246 -30.19 -32.55 -6.00
N ASP A 247 -30.11 -33.15 -7.19
CA ASP A 247 -31.15 -34.02 -7.75
C ASP A 247 -31.38 -35.25 -6.87
N ALA A 248 -30.31 -35.93 -6.46
CA ALA A 248 -30.38 -37.14 -5.65
C ALA A 248 -31.08 -36.94 -4.30
N VAL A 249 -31.03 -35.71 -3.74
CA VAL A 249 -31.69 -35.35 -2.48
C VAL A 249 -33.03 -34.64 -2.67
N GLY A 250 -33.52 -34.52 -3.91
CA GLY A 250 -34.84 -33.95 -4.20
C GLY A 250 -34.92 -32.42 -4.05
N PHE A 251 -33.80 -31.69 -4.14
CA PHE A 251 -33.79 -30.23 -3.96
C PHE A 251 -34.60 -29.50 -5.05
N PHE A 252 -34.66 -30.05 -6.27
CA PHE A 252 -35.30 -29.41 -7.43
C PHE A 252 -36.78 -29.76 -7.61
N TRP A 253 -37.53 -29.89 -6.52
CA TRP A 253 -38.98 -30.16 -6.55
C TRP A 253 -39.80 -28.89 -6.18
N PRO A 254 -40.98 -28.63 -6.80
CA PRO A 254 -41.62 -29.34 -7.92
C PRO A 254 -40.85 -29.24 -9.25
N GLU A 255 -41.02 -30.23 -10.15
CA GLU A 255 -40.26 -30.34 -11.41
C GLU A 255 -40.39 -29.10 -12.31
N GLU A 256 -41.55 -28.43 -12.29
CA GLU A 256 -41.79 -27.23 -13.12
C GLU A 256 -40.87 -26.07 -12.72
N LYS A 257 -40.35 -26.06 -11.48
CA LYS A 257 -39.43 -25.02 -10.98
C LYS A 257 -37.96 -25.38 -11.14
N ALA A 258 -37.64 -26.66 -11.38
CA ALA A 258 -36.26 -27.15 -11.51
C ALA A 258 -35.41 -26.33 -12.51
N PRO A 259 -35.90 -25.98 -13.72
CA PRO A 259 -35.11 -25.22 -14.69
C PRO A 259 -34.75 -23.81 -14.20
N ARG A 260 -35.63 -23.17 -13.41
CA ARG A 260 -35.38 -21.84 -12.84
C ARG A 260 -34.38 -21.92 -11.70
N MET A 261 -34.50 -22.92 -10.83
CA MET A 261 -33.59 -23.12 -9.69
C MET A 261 -32.15 -23.38 -10.16
N ARG A 262 -31.95 -24.25 -11.17
CA ARG A 262 -30.63 -24.48 -11.78
C ARG A 262 -30.03 -23.22 -12.39
N ARG A 263 -30.82 -22.46 -13.18
CA ARG A 263 -30.37 -21.19 -13.76
C ARG A 263 -29.93 -20.18 -12.68
N ASN A 264 -30.66 -20.10 -11.58
CA ASN A 264 -30.30 -19.24 -10.45
C ASN A 264 -28.98 -19.66 -9.79
N LEU A 265 -28.80 -20.96 -9.52
CA LEU A 265 -27.54 -21.50 -8.98
C LEU A 265 -26.36 -21.21 -9.91
N ARG A 266 -26.50 -21.52 -11.21
CA ARG A 266 -25.45 -21.24 -12.20
C ARG A 266 -25.11 -19.75 -12.25
N THR A 267 -26.12 -18.88 -12.29
CA THR A 267 -25.92 -17.43 -12.35
C THR A 267 -25.19 -16.91 -11.12
N MET A 268 -25.50 -17.43 -9.92
CA MET A 268 -24.83 -17.05 -8.68
C MET A 268 -23.33 -17.35 -8.74
N PHE A 269 -22.94 -18.55 -9.18
CA PHE A 269 -21.53 -18.93 -9.28
C PHE A 269 -20.79 -18.25 -10.44
N LEU A 270 -21.46 -18.04 -11.58
CA LEU A 270 -20.85 -17.33 -12.72
C LEU A 270 -20.54 -15.86 -12.40
N ARG A 271 -21.35 -15.22 -11.55
CA ARG A 271 -21.08 -13.86 -11.05
C ARG A 271 -19.88 -13.78 -10.10
N ALA A 272 -19.50 -14.90 -9.47
CA ALA A 272 -18.43 -14.91 -8.47
C ALA A 272 -17.01 -14.88 -9.08
N GLY A 273 -16.86 -15.10 -10.39
CA GLY A 273 -15.55 -15.06 -11.05
C GLY A 273 -14.58 -16.12 -10.53
N LEU A 274 -15.05 -17.36 -10.39
CA LEU A 274 -14.31 -18.46 -9.76
C LEU A 274 -12.97 -18.76 -10.43
N THR A 275 -11.96 -19.05 -9.62
CA THR A 275 -10.70 -19.65 -10.05
C THR A 275 -10.79 -21.18 -10.11
N ASP A 276 -9.82 -21.81 -10.77
CA ASP A 276 -9.66 -23.27 -10.79
C ASP A 276 -9.59 -23.87 -9.37
N GLN A 277 -8.91 -23.17 -8.46
CA GLN A 277 -8.83 -23.54 -7.04
C GLN A 277 -10.18 -23.42 -6.32
N ASP A 278 -10.97 -22.39 -6.61
CA ASP A 278 -12.32 -22.25 -6.06
C ASP A 278 -13.21 -23.41 -6.53
N VAL A 279 -13.14 -23.75 -7.82
CA VAL A 279 -13.86 -24.89 -8.38
C VAL A 279 -13.47 -26.21 -7.70
N ARG A 280 -12.17 -26.47 -7.51
CA ARG A 280 -11.71 -27.68 -6.79
C ARG A 280 -12.21 -27.70 -5.35
N THR A 281 -12.16 -26.56 -4.67
CA THR A 281 -12.62 -26.41 -3.28
C THR A 281 -14.13 -26.67 -3.18
N LEU A 282 -14.94 -26.06 -4.05
CA LEU A 282 -16.38 -26.25 -4.08
C LEU A 282 -16.77 -27.68 -4.42
N ARG A 283 -16.09 -28.34 -5.37
CA ARG A 283 -16.30 -29.77 -5.62
C ARG A 283 -15.95 -30.63 -4.40
N GLY A 284 -14.91 -30.27 -3.65
CA GLY A 284 -14.56 -30.91 -2.38
C GLY A 284 -15.67 -30.76 -1.34
N VAL A 285 -16.27 -29.57 -1.22
CA VAL A 285 -17.42 -29.31 -0.35
C VAL A 285 -18.62 -30.18 -0.75
N VAL A 286 -18.99 -30.20 -2.04
CA VAL A 286 -20.09 -31.03 -2.55
C VAL A 286 -19.86 -32.51 -2.20
N LYS A 287 -18.67 -33.03 -2.47
CA LYS A 287 -18.30 -34.42 -2.15
C LYS A 287 -18.40 -34.72 -0.66
N ALA A 288 -17.94 -33.81 0.19
CA ALA A 288 -17.98 -33.99 1.65
C ALA A 288 -19.42 -33.99 2.21
N LEU A 289 -20.30 -33.17 1.64
CA LEU A 289 -21.71 -33.11 2.02
C LEU A 289 -22.49 -34.34 1.51
N ALA A 290 -22.25 -34.73 0.26
CA ALA A 290 -22.86 -35.91 -0.37
C ALA A 290 -22.47 -37.23 0.32
N GLY A 291 -21.23 -37.32 0.83
CA GLY A 291 -20.72 -38.50 1.54
C GLY A 291 -21.38 -38.81 2.90
N GLY A 292 -22.32 -37.98 3.36
CA GLY A 292 -22.95 -38.07 4.67
C GLY A 292 -21.98 -37.78 5.82
N ARG A 293 -22.48 -37.62 7.06
CA ARG A 293 -21.66 -37.45 8.28
C ARG A 293 -20.82 -38.71 8.59
N LYS A 294 -19.86 -39.09 7.74
CA LYS A 294 -18.68 -39.84 8.20
C LYS A 294 -17.75 -38.84 8.86
N GLY A 295 -18.17 -38.38 10.04
CA GLY A 295 -17.31 -37.64 10.95
C GLY A 295 -16.02 -38.42 11.15
N ARG A 296 -14.93 -37.69 11.34
CA ARG A 296 -13.55 -38.15 11.55
C ARG A 296 -13.40 -38.95 12.86
N GLY A 297 -14.21 -39.98 13.05
CA GLY A 297 -14.35 -40.81 14.26
C GLY A 297 -14.22 -42.31 14.00
N SER A 298 -14.04 -42.76 12.74
CA SER A 298 -13.80 -44.19 12.45
C SER A 298 -12.31 -44.55 12.22
N LEU A 299 -11.38 -43.62 12.39
CA LEU A 299 -9.93 -43.86 12.25
C LEU A 299 -9.25 -44.36 13.54
N GLY A 300 -10.02 -44.92 14.49
CA GLY A 300 -9.54 -45.28 15.83
C GLY A 300 -9.87 -46.69 16.31
N LYS A 301 -10.34 -47.62 15.47
CA LYS A 301 -10.48 -49.04 15.87
C LYS A 301 -10.21 -49.99 14.72
N SER A 302 -8.95 -50.37 14.54
CA SER A 302 -8.60 -51.70 14.05
C SER A 302 -7.16 -52.02 14.47
N LYS A 303 -7.04 -52.81 15.54
CA LYS A 303 -6.00 -53.84 15.76
C LYS A 303 -6.17 -54.47 17.14
N SER A 304 -7.01 -55.50 17.23
CA SER A 304 -6.71 -56.68 18.05
C SER A 304 -7.60 -57.85 17.62
N SER A 305 -7.15 -58.61 16.62
CA SER A 305 -7.62 -59.97 16.38
C SER A 305 -6.61 -60.67 15.46
N GLY A 306 -5.96 -61.71 15.96
CA GLY A 306 -5.34 -62.73 15.11
C GLY A 306 -3.81 -62.90 15.22
N LYS A 307 -3.37 -63.72 16.17
CA LYS A 307 -2.23 -64.66 16.09
C LYS A 307 -2.46 -65.63 17.24
N GLY A 308 -2.57 -66.94 17.13
CA GLY A 308 -2.13 -68.01 16.22
C GLY A 308 -2.33 -69.28 17.07
N SER A 309 -2.67 -70.46 16.56
CA SER A 309 -1.79 -71.36 15.85
C SER A 309 -2.53 -72.70 15.67
N ARG A 310 -2.33 -73.35 14.53
CA ARG A 310 -2.73 -74.74 14.25
C ARG A 310 -1.85 -75.71 15.04
N THR A 311 -2.42 -76.85 15.46
CA THR A 311 -1.81 -78.18 15.23
C THR A 311 -2.87 -79.28 15.32
N LYS A 312 -2.80 -80.22 14.37
CA LYS A 312 -3.60 -81.44 14.24
C LYS A 312 -3.24 -82.45 15.33
N GLY A 313 -4.20 -83.27 15.75
CA GLY A 313 -3.99 -84.52 16.49
C GLY A 313 -5.28 -85.34 16.56
N ARG A 314 -5.19 -86.62 16.24
CA ARG A 314 -6.26 -87.62 16.03
C ARG A 314 -6.75 -88.27 17.35
N SER A 315 -7.85 -89.03 17.24
CA SER A 315 -8.37 -90.14 18.12
C SER A 315 -8.78 -89.75 19.53
N GLY A 316 -9.89 -90.19 20.14
CA GLY A 316 -11.01 -91.11 19.86
C GLY A 316 -11.98 -91.00 21.08
N PRO A 317 -13.14 -91.66 21.09
CA PRO A 317 -14.22 -91.36 22.05
C PRO A 317 -14.15 -92.22 23.33
N GLY A 318 -14.64 -91.69 24.46
CA GLY A 318 -14.86 -92.50 25.66
C GLY A 318 -15.28 -91.70 26.89
N ASN A 319 -16.54 -91.90 27.29
CA ASN A 319 -17.24 -91.57 28.55
C ASN A 319 -17.26 -90.13 29.05
#